data_AF-N9NQF2-F1
#
_entry.id   AF-N9NQF2-F1
#
_cell.length_a   1.000
_cell.length_b   1.000
_cell.length_c   1.000
_cell.angle_alpha   90.00
_cell.angle_beta   90.00
_cell.angle_gamma   90.00
#
_symmetry.space_group_name_H-M   'P 1'
#
loop_
_entity.id
_entity.type
_entity.pdbx_description
1 polymer ?
#
loop_
_entity_poly.entity_id
_entity_poly.type
_entity_poly.pdbx_seq_one_letter_code
_entity_poly.pdbx_strand_id
1 'polypeptide(L)' 'MAGLSIWHVLIFAIVVILLFGTSKLKNLGKDVGGAIKDFKKSVREEEAEAAQLQYPRTIDAKVKASESSIKN' A
#
# COMPACT_ATOMS: atom_id res chain seq x y z
N MET A 1 -24.14 29.66 -4.30
CA MET A 1 -22.88 29.15 -3.72
C MET A 1 -22.06 28.54 -4.83
N ALA A 2 -21.04 29.24 -5.32
CA ALA A 2 -20.16 28.74 -6.38
C ALA A 2 -19.34 27.56 -5.82
N GLY A 3 -19.72 26.34 -6.17
CA GLY A 3 -18.98 25.13 -5.81
C GLY A 3 -17.63 25.11 -6.51
N LEU A 4 -16.66 24.43 -5.90
CA LEU A 4 -15.36 24.13 -6.50
C LEU A 4 -15.59 23.27 -7.75
N SER A 5 -15.77 23.93 -8.90
CA SER A 5 -15.87 23.26 -10.18
C SER A 5 -14.49 22.74 -10.57
N ILE A 6 -14.44 21.51 -11.08
CA ILE A 6 -13.22 20.82 -11.51
C ILE A 6 -12.38 21.69 -12.47
N TRP A 7 -13.04 22.54 -13.27
CA TRP A 7 -12.37 23.50 -14.16
C TRP A 7 -11.51 24.53 -13.44
N HIS A 8 -11.92 24.99 -12.27
CA HIS A 8 -11.14 25.95 -11.48
C HIS A 8 -9.90 25.28 -10.88
N VAL A 9 -10.04 24.04 -10.41
CA VAL A 9 -8.92 23.27 -9.85
C VAL A 9 -7.86 23.00 -10.91
N LEU A 10 -8.26 22.68 -12.14
CA LEU A 10 -7.34 22.41 -13.24
C LEU A 10 -6.53 23.66 -13.62
N ILE A 11 -7.19 24.80 -13.77
CA ILE A 11 -6.54 26.09 -14.08
C ILE A 11 -5.59 26.49 -12.94
N PHE A 12 -6.03 26.36 -11.69
CA PHE A 12 -5.20 26.63 -10.52
C PHE A 12 -3.94 25.74 -10.49
N ALA A 13 -4.09 24.44 -10.78
CA ALA A 13 -2.96 23.51 -10.83
C ALA A 13 -1.92 23.91 -11.89
N ILE A 14 -2.37 24.36 -13.07
CA ILE A 14 -1.48 24.87 -14.13
C ILE A 14 -0.68 26.07 -13.63
N VAL A 15 -1.35 27.04 -12.98
CA VAL A 15 -0.68 28.23 -12.44
C VAL A 15 0.36 27.86 -11.39
N VAL A 16 0.02 26.94 -10.47
CA VAL A 16 0.97 26.45 -9.46
C VAL A 16 2.17 25.76 -10.10
N ILE A 17 1.96 24.92 -11.12
CA ILE A 17 3.05 24.25 -11.84
C ILE A 17 3.96 25.27 -12.53
N LEU A 18 3.41 26.34 -13.11
CA LEU A 18 4.20 27.39 -13.76
C LEU A 18 5.00 28.23 -12.76
N LEU A 19 4.43 28.55 -11.59
CA LEU A 19 5.11 29.33 -10.55
C LEU A 19 6.28 28.55 -9.90
N PHE A 20 6.04 27.30 -9.53
CA PHE A 20 7.04 26.48 -8.86
C PHE A 20 7.99 25.76 -9.82
N GLY A 21 7.59 25.65 -11.10
CA GLY A 21 8.25 24.84 -12.11
C GLY A 21 8.05 23.34 -11.91
N THR A 22 8.08 22.58 -13.00
CA THR A 22 7.91 21.12 -12.97
C THR A 22 9.04 20.39 -12.24
N SER A 23 10.22 20.98 -12.16
CA SER A 23 11.40 20.36 -11.52
C SER A 23 11.21 20.17 -10.01
N LYS A 24 10.75 21.21 -9.30
CA LYS A 24 10.50 21.13 -7.85
C LYS A 24 9.30 20.25 -7.53
N LEU A 25 8.22 20.36 -8.32
CA LEU A 25 7.04 19.50 -8.17
C LEU A 25 7.35 18.03 -8.41
N LYS A 26 8.23 17.71 -9.37
CA LYS A 26 8.65 16.33 -9.65
C LYS A 26 9.45 15.74 -8.49
N ASN A 27 10.38 16.50 -7.91
CA ASN A 27 11.19 15.99 -6.80
C ASN A 27 10.33 15.77 -5.56
N LEU A 28 9.54 16.77 -5.17
CA LEU A 28 8.63 16.67 -4.03
C LEU A 28 7.52 15.62 -4.26
N GLY A 29 6.98 15.55 -5.48
CA GLY A 29 5.96 14.57 -5.85
C GLY A 29 6.47 13.14 -5.87
N LYS A 30 7.77 12.91 -6.13
CA LYS A 30 8.38 11.58 -5.98
C LYS A 30 8.48 11.17 -4.52
N ASP A 31 8.93 12.08 -3.65
CA ASP A 31 9.12 11.80 -2.23
C ASP A 31 7.77 11.55 -1.54
N VAL A 32 6.80 12.44 -1.75
CA VAL A 32 5.45 12.32 -1.20
C VAL A 32 4.66 11.20 -1.88
N GLY A 33 4.77 11.06 -3.20
CA GLY A 33 4.09 10.03 -3.96
C GLY A 33 4.58 8.62 -3.64
N GLY A 34 5.88 8.46 -3.34
CA GLY A 34 6.45 7.22 -2.84
C GLY A 34 5.83 6.81 -1.51
N ALA A 35 5.81 7.72 -0.53
CA ALA A 35 5.22 7.46 0.79
C ALA A 35 3.72 7.10 0.70
N ILE A 36 2.94 7.82 -0.12
CA ILE A 36 1.51 7.52 -0.31
C ILE A 36 1.31 6.17 -1.04
N LYS A 37 2.17 5.84 -2.00
CA LYS A 37 2.12 4.56 -2.72
C LYS A 37 2.36 3.38 -1.78
N ASP A 38 3.37 3.50 -0.92
CA ASP A 38 3.71 2.46 0.06
C ASP A 38 2.59 2.33 1.10
N PHE A 39 2.04 3.45 1.59
CA PHE A 39 0.88 3.45 2.48
C PHE A 39 -0.33 2.73 1.84
N LYS A 40 -0.68 3.08 0.59
CA LYS A 40 -1.78 2.41 -0.13
C LYS A 40 -1.50 0.93 -0.34
N LYS A 41 -0.25 0.54 -0.56
CA LYS A 41 0.14 -0.86 -0.75
C LYS A 41 -0.05 -1.65 0.54
N SER A 42 0.44 -1.15 1.67
CA SER A 42 0.28 -1.79 2.98
C SER A 42 -1.19 -1.96 3.37
N VAL A 43 -2.02 -0.93 3.17
CA VAL A 43 -3.47 -1.02 3.46
C VAL A 43 -4.15 -2.09 2.61
N ARG A 44 -3.77 -2.22 1.33
CA ARG A 44 -4.34 -3.26 0.45
C ARG A 44 -3.82 -4.66 0.76
N GLU A 45 -2.58 -4.78 1.24
CA GLU A 45 -2.02 -6.05 1.69
C GLU A 45 -2.71 -6.51 2.97
N GLU A 46 -3.00 -5.61 3.92
CA GLU A 46 -3.81 -5.91 5.11
C GLU A 46 -5.24 -6.34 4.76
N GLU A 47 -5.91 -5.67 3.79
CA GLU A 47 -7.23 -6.11 3.30
C GLU A 47 -7.18 -7.49 2.62
N ALA A 48 -6.12 -7.77 1.85
CA ALA A 48 -5.94 -9.06 1.20
C ALA A 48 -5.60 -10.18 2.20
N GLU A 49 -4.85 -9.88 3.26
CA GLU A 49 -4.53 -10.80 4.34
C GLU A 49 -5.76 -11.07 5.22
N ALA A 50 -6.56 -10.05 5.51
CA ALA A 50 -7.86 -10.19 6.17
C ALA A 50 -8.85 -11.06 5.37
N ALA A 51 -8.81 -11.00 4.03
CA ALA A 51 -9.59 -11.88 3.16
C ALA A 51 -9.07 -13.33 3.13
N GLN A 52 -7.77 -13.55 3.38
CA GLN A 52 -7.16 -14.89 3.45
C GLN A 52 -7.36 -15.58 4.81
N LEU A 53 -7.64 -14.82 5.88
CA LEU A 53 -7.98 -15.36 7.21
C LEU A 53 -9.38 -16.00 7.28
N GLN A 54 -10.15 -15.98 6.18
CA GLN A 54 -11.47 -16.61 6.10
C GLN A 54 -11.44 -18.10 5.71
N TYR A 55 -10.25 -18.67 5.49
CA TYR A 55 -10.06 -20.12 5.44
C TYR A 55 -9.34 -20.61 6.71
N PRO A 56 -9.91 -21.56 7.47
CA PRO A 56 -9.23 -22.11 8.63
C PRO A 56 -7.96 -22.85 8.17
N ARG A 57 -6.79 -22.25 8.38
CA ARG A 57 -5.52 -23.00 8.35
C ARG A 57 -5.50 -23.93 9.56
N THR A 58 -5.88 -25.18 9.35
CA THR A 58 -5.56 -26.26 10.29
C THR A 58 -4.04 -26.36 10.38
N ILE A 59 -3.51 -26.19 11.59
CA ILE A 59 -2.08 -26.38 11.87
C ILE A 59 -1.84 -27.89 11.91
N ASP A 60 -1.44 -28.46 10.77
CA ASP A 60 -0.82 -29.79 10.73
C ASP A 60 0.58 -29.69 11.36
N ALA A 61 0.62 -29.71 12.69
CA ALA A 61 1.83 -29.91 13.45
C ALA A 61 2.38 -31.29 13.08
N LYS A 62 3.34 -31.32 12.16
CA LYS A 62 4.21 -32.46 11.90
C LYS A 62 5.06 -32.69 13.15
N VAL A 63 4.49 -33.35 14.16
CA VAL A 63 5.22 -34.05 15.21
C VAL A 63 5.98 -35.17 14.51
N LYS A 64 7.21 -34.87 14.10
CA LYS A 64 8.15 -35.85 13.58
C LYS A 64 8.53 -36.74 14.78
N ALA A 65 7.81 -37.86 14.89
CA ALA A 65 8.02 -38.89 15.89
C ALA A 65 9.52 -39.25 15.99
N SER A 66 10.11 -38.88 17.12
CA SER A 66 11.38 -39.39 17.60
C SER A 66 11.07 -40.68 18.37
N GLU A 67 10.84 -41.78 17.65
CA GLU A 67 10.58 -43.08 18.30
C GLU A 67 10.93 -44.28 17.42
N SER A 68 12.17 -44.34 16.92
CA SER A 68 12.71 -45.54 16.26
C SER A 68 14.19 -45.81 16.59
N SER A 69 14.68 -45.37 17.77
CA SER A 69 16.06 -45.67 18.21
C SER A 69 16.15 -46.54 19.46
N ILE A 70 15.10 -47.28 19.82
CA ILE A 70 15.17 -48.28 20.90
C ILE A 70 14.41 -49.55 20.49
N LYS A 71 15.09 -50.47 19.78
CA LYS A 71 15.17 -51.89 20.15
C LYS A 71 16.06 -52.67 19.18
N ASN A 72 17.18 -53.12 19.74
CA ASN A 72 17.82 -54.45 19.66
C ASN A 72 17.77 -55.20 18.32
#